data_AF-A0A151NDB9-F1
#
_entry.id   AF-A0A151NDB9-F1
#
_cell.length_a   1.000
_cell.length_b   1.000
_cell.length_c   1.000
_cell.angle_alpha   90.00
_cell.angle_beta   90.00
_cell.angle_gamma   90.00
#
_symmetry.space_group_name_H-M   'P 1'
#
loop_
_entity.id
_entity.type
_entity.pdbx_description
1 polymer ?
#
loop_
_entity_poly.entity_id
_entity_poly.type
_entity_poly.pdbx_seq_one_letter_code
_entity_poly.pdbx_strand_id
1 'polypeptide(L)'
;MNLVAGCFHDGVLLYAMALNETLSEGSSKKDTTRILQKMRNRKFQGVTGLVSMDGNNDRDTDFNLWAMGDLASGVFEVAGHYVGAEKQIVWLRPIPWVKGAPPLDNPPCVFDVDDPSCDRTPLSTLAIVALGTGLTFVIFGISSFLIFSYGSLMTAHGKYQVFANTGHFKGNVVAIKHVNKKRIELTRQILFELKHVGPGGCELPAKGAGGAGAMAPG
;
A
#
# COMPACT_ATOMS: atom_id res chain seq x y z
N MET A 1 5.41 -39.20 -24.88
CA MET A 1 6.69 -39.84 -24.50
C MET A 1 7.20 -39.18 -23.23
N ASN A 2 7.75 -39.95 -22.29
CA ASN A 2 8.42 -39.38 -21.12
C ASN A 2 9.86 -39.02 -21.53
N LEU A 3 10.13 -37.72 -21.67
CA LEU A 3 11.44 -37.21 -22.10
C LEU A 3 12.56 -37.70 -21.18
N VAL A 4 12.33 -37.73 -19.87
CA VAL A 4 13.33 -38.13 -18.87
C VAL A 4 13.72 -39.59 -19.05
N ALA A 5 12.74 -40.48 -19.24
CA ALA A 5 13.00 -41.89 -19.50
C ALA A 5 13.77 -42.10 -20.81
N GLY A 6 13.40 -41.36 -21.86
CA GLY A 6 14.12 -41.40 -23.14
C GLY A 6 15.56 -40.88 -23.03
N CYS A 7 15.79 -39.78 -22.33
CA CYS A 7 17.12 -39.24 -22.09
C CYS A 7 18.00 -40.20 -21.28
N PHE A 8 17.42 -40.90 -20.30
CA PHE A 8 18.14 -41.92 -19.56
C PHE A 8 18.55 -43.11 -20.45
N HIS A 9 17.62 -43.60 -21.27
CA HIS A 9 17.91 -44.63 -22.27
C HIS A 9 19.07 -44.22 -23.19
N ASP A 10 19.00 -43.00 -23.72
CA ASP A 10 20.02 -42.50 -24.63
C ASP A 10 21.37 -42.27 -23.94
N GLY A 11 21.37 -41.87 -22.67
CA GLY A 11 22.57 -41.78 -21.84
C GLY A 11 23.24 -43.14 -21.62
N VAL A 12 22.46 -44.20 -21.36
CA VAL A 12 22.99 -45.57 -21.25
C VAL A 12 23.55 -46.05 -22.58
N LEU A 13 22.88 -45.74 -23.69
CA LEU A 13 23.35 -46.08 -25.04
C LEU A 13 24.68 -45.38 -25.37
N LEU A 14 24.80 -44.08 -25.06
CA LEU A 14 26.04 -43.31 -25.20
C LEU A 14 27.18 -43.93 -24.38
N TYR A 15 26.89 -44.29 -23.12
CA TYR A 15 27.86 -44.97 -22.26
C TYR A 15 28.32 -46.30 -22.83
N ALA A 16 27.39 -47.14 -23.31
CA ALA A 16 27.73 -48.42 -23.90
C ALA A 16 28.62 -48.28 -25.14
N MET A 17 28.35 -47.30 -26.01
CA MET A 17 29.18 -47.01 -27.19
C MET A 17 30.60 -46.57 -26.80
N ALA A 18 30.72 -45.59 -25.88
CA ALA A 18 32.01 -45.09 -25.43
C ALA A 18 32.82 -46.15 -24.67
N LEU A 19 32.16 -46.98 -23.86
CA LEU A 19 32.79 -48.09 -23.16
C LEU A 19 33.28 -49.17 -24.13
N ASN A 20 32.47 -49.54 -25.12
CA ASN A 20 32.84 -50.54 -26.12
C ASN A 20 34.10 -50.13 -26.87
N GLU A 21 34.18 -48.87 -27.31
CA GLU A 21 35.39 -48.32 -27.94
C GLU A 21 36.60 -48.35 -27.01
N THR A 22 36.40 -47.95 -25.75
CA THR A 22 37.48 -47.96 -24.74
C THR A 22 38.03 -49.37 -24.50
N LEU A 23 37.16 -50.38 -24.44
CA LEU A 23 37.55 -51.78 -24.29
C LEU A 23 38.22 -52.33 -25.56
N SER A 24 37.75 -51.92 -26.75
CA SER A 24 38.36 -52.32 -28.03
C SER A 24 39.80 -51.80 -28.19
N GLU A 25 40.13 -50.70 -27.52
CA GLU A 25 41.48 -50.12 -27.45
C GLU A 25 42.36 -50.76 -26.37
N GLY A 26 41.89 -51.83 -25.71
CA GLY A 26 42.62 -52.52 -24.63
C GLY A 26 42.67 -51.76 -23.31
N SER A 27 41.89 -50.69 -23.16
CA SER A 27 41.78 -49.94 -21.90
C SER A 27 40.80 -50.60 -20.93
N SER A 28 40.82 -50.18 -19.68
CA SER A 28 39.94 -50.73 -18.64
C SER A 28 38.60 -49.97 -18.58
N LYS A 29 37.53 -50.67 -18.19
CA LYS A 29 36.25 -50.04 -17.82
C LYS A 29 36.36 -49.04 -16.65
N LYS A 30 37.49 -49.07 -15.91
CA LYS A 30 37.78 -48.14 -14.82
C LYS A 30 38.37 -46.80 -15.29
N ASP A 31 38.84 -46.71 -16.54
CA ASP A 31 39.35 -45.46 -17.12
C ASP A 31 38.20 -44.52 -17.51
N THR A 32 37.53 -43.97 -16.50
CA THR A 32 36.40 -43.06 -16.67
C THR A 32 36.77 -41.82 -17.48
N THR A 33 37.99 -41.30 -17.33
CA THR A 33 38.48 -40.15 -18.11
C THR A 33 38.43 -40.42 -19.60
N ARG A 34 38.85 -41.60 -20.05
CA ARG A 34 38.88 -41.97 -21.48
C ARG A 34 37.48 -42.22 -22.01
N ILE A 35 36.62 -42.84 -21.21
CA ILE A 35 35.19 -43.01 -21.52
C ILE A 35 34.52 -41.64 -21.69
N LEU A 36 34.69 -40.73 -20.73
CA LEU A 36 34.12 -39.38 -20.78
C LEU A 36 34.68 -38.54 -21.93
N GLN A 37 35.94 -38.73 -22.31
CA GLN A 37 36.52 -38.06 -23.48
C GLN A 37 35.86 -38.52 -24.79
N LYS A 38 35.56 -39.82 -24.91
CA LYS A 38 34.88 -40.40 -26.09
C LYS A 38 33.39 -40.04 -26.20
N MET A 39 32.80 -39.54 -25.13
CA MET A 39 31.43 -39.02 -25.12
C MET A 39 31.32 -37.58 -25.65
N ARG A 40 32.41 -36.80 -25.60
CA ARG A 40 32.42 -35.38 -26.01
C ARG A 40 32.25 -35.23 -27.51
N ASN A 41 31.65 -34.11 -27.92
CA ASN A 41 31.56 -33.69 -29.33
C ASN A 41 31.04 -34.78 -30.27
N ARG A 42 30.11 -35.62 -29.79
CA ARG A 42 29.61 -36.79 -30.51
C ARG A 42 28.13 -36.65 -30.81
N LYS A 43 27.73 -37.17 -31.98
CA LYS A 43 26.32 -37.28 -32.38
C LYS A 43 25.93 -38.74 -32.57
N PHE A 44 24.72 -39.11 -32.15
CA PHE A 44 24.15 -40.44 -32.37
C PHE A 44 22.62 -40.40 -32.38
N GLN A 45 22.00 -41.42 -32.99
CA GLN A 45 20.55 -41.55 -33.02
C GLN A 45 20.06 -42.28 -31.76
N GLY A 46 19.28 -41.60 -30.93
CA GLY A 46 18.62 -42.14 -29.75
C GLY A 46 17.11 -42.29 -29.93
N VAL A 47 16.42 -42.73 -28.87
CA VAL A 47 14.95 -42.79 -28.83
C VAL A 47 14.32 -41.41 -28.69
N THR A 48 15.09 -40.42 -28.21
CA THR A 48 14.67 -39.01 -28.15
C THR A 48 15.02 -38.22 -29.39
N GLY A 49 15.45 -38.88 -30.47
CA GLY A 49 15.89 -38.23 -31.71
C GLY A 49 17.40 -38.18 -31.83
N LEU A 50 17.90 -37.21 -32.61
CA LEU A 50 19.33 -36.98 -32.73
C LEU A 50 19.87 -36.44 -31.40
N VAL A 51 20.81 -37.15 -30.79
CA VAL A 51 21.51 -36.70 -29.60
C VAL A 51 22.84 -36.11 -30.04
N SER A 52 23.11 -34.87 -29.65
CA SER A 52 24.39 -34.19 -29.86
C SER A 52 24.97 -33.82 -28.49
N MET A 53 26.20 -34.24 -28.25
CA MET A 53 26.96 -33.93 -27.03
C MET A 53 27.98 -32.86 -27.36
N ASP A 54 28.09 -31.85 -26.52
CA ASP A 54 29.03 -30.76 -26.68
C ASP A 54 30.45 -31.11 -26.17
N GLY A 55 31.34 -30.13 -26.13
CA GLY A 55 32.71 -30.30 -25.65
C GLY A 55 32.82 -30.49 -24.13
N ASN A 56 31.77 -30.18 -23.39
CA ASN A 56 31.70 -30.27 -21.93
C ASN A 56 30.96 -31.54 -21.45
N ASN A 57 30.54 -32.43 -22.36
CA ASN A 57 29.68 -33.58 -22.09
C ASN A 57 28.26 -33.21 -21.68
N ASP A 58 27.80 -32.03 -22.08
CA ASP A 58 26.40 -31.63 -21.95
C ASP A 58 25.67 -31.91 -23.26
N ARG A 59 24.39 -32.25 -23.16
CA ARG A 59 23.57 -32.52 -24.34
C ARG A 59 23.10 -31.20 -24.96
N ASP A 60 23.40 -31.00 -26.23
CA ASP A 60 22.75 -29.99 -27.05
C ASP A 60 21.25 -30.33 -27.12
N THR A 61 20.42 -29.46 -26.52
CA THR A 61 19.00 -29.71 -26.34
C THR A 61 18.19 -28.94 -27.38
N ASP A 62 17.31 -29.66 -28.08
CA ASP A 62 16.38 -29.08 -29.03
C ASP A 62 15.10 -28.61 -28.32
N PHE A 63 14.56 -27.47 -28.72
CA PHE A 63 13.35 -26.90 -28.13
C PHE A 63 12.31 -26.55 -29.21
N ASN A 64 11.03 -26.64 -28.84
CA ASN A 64 9.93 -26.18 -29.67
C ASN A 64 9.39 -24.88 -29.09
N LEU A 65 9.33 -23.83 -29.92
CA LEU A 65 8.64 -22.59 -29.59
C LEU A 65 7.17 -22.74 -29.98
N TRP A 66 6.30 -22.76 -28.98
CA TRP A 66 4.86 -22.80 -29.19
C TRP A 66 4.29 -21.38 -29.16
N ALA A 67 3.46 -21.04 -30.13
CA ALA A 67 2.74 -19.78 -30.17
C ALA A 67 1.29 -20.01 -30.60
N MET A 68 0.41 -19.09 -30.23
CA MET A 68 -0.97 -19.11 -30.70
C MET A 68 -0.97 -18.90 -32.22
N GLY A 69 -1.45 -19.90 -32.97
CA GLY A 69 -1.45 -19.87 -34.43
C GLY A 69 -2.59 -19.06 -35.02
N ASP A 70 -3.71 -19.04 -34.31
CA ASP A 70 -4.90 -18.26 -34.64
C ASP A 70 -5.45 -17.61 -33.36
N LEU A 71 -5.56 -16.28 -33.41
CA LEU A 71 -6.01 -15.47 -32.28
C LEU A 71 -7.51 -15.65 -31.98
N ALA A 72 -8.31 -16.11 -32.95
CA ALA A 72 -9.74 -16.33 -32.75
C ALA A 72 -10.04 -17.66 -32.06
N SER A 73 -9.41 -18.75 -32.51
CA SER A 73 -9.59 -20.08 -31.91
C SER A 73 -8.80 -20.29 -30.63
N GLY A 74 -7.71 -19.54 -30.41
CA GLY A 74 -6.83 -19.70 -29.25
C GLY A 74 -5.94 -20.95 -29.31
N VAL A 75 -5.86 -21.61 -30.46
CA VAL A 75 -5.09 -22.85 -30.64
C VAL A 75 -3.60 -22.54 -30.73
N PHE A 76 -2.80 -23.28 -29.94
CA PHE A 76 -1.34 -23.19 -29.95
C PHE A 76 -0.75 -24.21 -30.92
N GLU A 77 0.24 -23.75 -31.68
CA GLU A 77 0.98 -24.56 -32.65
C GLU A 77 2.48 -24.23 -32.54
N VAL A 78 3.32 -25.10 -33.09
CA VAL A 78 4.77 -24.87 -33.09
C VAL A 78 5.11 -23.79 -34.11
N ALA A 79 5.66 -22.66 -33.63
CA ALA A 79 6.10 -21.54 -34.45
C ALA A 79 7.53 -21.72 -34.99
N GLY A 80 8.38 -22.43 -34.23
CA GLY A 80 9.75 -22.71 -34.64
C GLY A 80 10.41 -23.81 -33.82
N HIS A 81 11.46 -24.37 -34.39
CA HIS A 81 12.31 -25.39 -33.79
C HIS A 81 13.69 -24.80 -33.51
N TYR A 82 14.10 -24.79 -32.25
CA TYR A 82 15.48 -24.50 -31.89
C TYR A 82 16.31 -25.79 -31.98
N VAL A 83 17.32 -25.78 -32.84
CA VAL A 83 18.28 -26.88 -33.01
C VAL A 83 19.48 -26.60 -32.11
N GLY A 84 19.62 -27.36 -31.03
CA GLY A 84 20.63 -27.14 -30.00
C GLY A 84 22.06 -27.23 -30.55
N ALA A 85 22.30 -28.19 -31.43
CA ALA A 85 23.63 -28.43 -32.01
C ALA A 85 24.11 -27.29 -32.91
N GLU A 86 23.18 -26.54 -33.52
CA GLU A 86 23.47 -25.42 -34.42
C GLU A 86 23.29 -24.06 -33.73
N LYS A 87 22.61 -24.04 -32.58
CA LYS A 87 22.24 -22.84 -31.82
C LYS A 87 21.41 -21.86 -32.64
N GLN A 88 20.53 -22.40 -33.48
CA GLN A 88 19.67 -21.62 -34.38
C GLN A 88 18.21 -22.04 -34.26
N ILE A 89 17.31 -21.07 -34.51
CA ILE A 89 15.87 -21.30 -34.62
C ILE A 89 15.49 -21.42 -36.09
N VAL A 90 14.91 -22.55 -36.45
CA VAL A 90 14.24 -22.79 -37.72
C VAL A 90 12.77 -22.38 -37.57
N TRP A 91 12.41 -21.25 -38.17
CA TRP A 91 11.03 -20.74 -38.15
C TRP A 91 10.15 -21.52 -39.12
N LEU A 92 9.08 -22.11 -38.61
CA LEU A 92 8.08 -22.78 -39.45
C LEU A 92 6.99 -21.81 -39.92
N ARG A 93 6.69 -20.80 -39.09
CA ARG A 93 5.63 -19.82 -39.36
C ARG A 93 5.85 -18.53 -38.56
N PRO A 94 5.32 -17.39 -39.04
CA PRO A 94 5.33 -16.16 -38.28
C PRO A 94 4.39 -16.24 -37.06
N ILE A 95 4.77 -15.57 -35.97
CA ILE A 95 3.93 -15.45 -34.77
C ILE A 95 2.90 -14.32 -35.01
N PRO A 96 1.59 -14.59 -34.91
CA PRO A 96 0.56 -13.57 -35.05
C PRO A 96 0.44 -12.75 -33.76
N TRP A 97 1.17 -11.65 -33.70
CA TRP A 97 1.06 -10.71 -32.58
C TRP A 97 -0.26 -9.93 -32.66
N VAL A 98 -0.90 -9.68 -31.51
CA VAL A 98 -2.17 -8.95 -31.42
C VAL A 98 -2.10 -7.56 -32.07
N LYS A 99 -0.94 -6.89 -31.97
CA LYS A 99 -0.68 -5.58 -32.58
C LYS A 99 0.20 -5.66 -33.84
N GLY A 100 0.30 -6.85 -34.45
CA GLY A 100 1.08 -7.10 -35.67
C GLY A 100 2.59 -7.28 -35.47
N ALA A 101 3.16 -6.78 -34.37
CA ALA A 101 4.60 -6.89 -34.06
C ALA A 101 4.85 -7.36 -32.61
N PRO A 102 6.03 -7.94 -32.33
CA PRO A 102 6.43 -8.25 -30.97
C PRO A 102 6.46 -6.96 -30.12
N PRO A 103 6.01 -7.03 -28.86
CA PRO A 103 6.11 -5.88 -27.96
C PRO A 103 7.57 -5.51 -27.70
N LEU A 104 7.80 -4.25 -27.31
CA LEU A 104 9.11 -3.81 -26.84
C LEU A 104 9.48 -4.58 -25.57
N ASP A 105 10.74 -5.03 -25.50
CA ASP A 105 11.28 -5.76 -24.36
C ASP A 105 11.27 -4.90 -23.08
N ASN A 106 11.70 -3.63 -23.21
CA ASN A 106 11.50 -2.61 -22.17
C ASN A 106 10.50 -1.54 -22.66
N PRO A 107 9.19 -1.71 -22.40
CA PRO A 107 8.19 -0.72 -22.76
C PRO A 107 8.35 0.54 -21.88
N PRO A 108 8.25 1.74 -22.47
CA PRO A 108 8.39 2.99 -21.74
C PRO A 108 7.31 3.10 -20.66
N CYS A 109 7.69 3.64 -19.49
CA CYS A 109 6.75 3.93 -18.40
C CYS A 109 6.04 2.72 -17.80
N VAL A 110 6.60 1.51 -17.90
CA VAL A 110 6.03 0.32 -17.26
C VAL A 110 6.88 -0.12 -16.07
N PHE A 111 8.16 -0.42 -16.31
CA PHE A 111 9.05 -0.98 -15.28
C PHE A 111 9.81 0.10 -14.50
N ASP A 112 10.27 1.15 -15.19
CA ASP A 112 10.97 2.28 -14.57
C ASP A 112 9.96 3.30 -14.02
N VAL A 113 9.84 3.35 -12.70
CA VAL A 113 8.89 4.24 -11.99
C VAL A 113 9.39 5.68 -11.96
N ASP A 114 10.70 5.87 -12.06
CA ASP A 114 11.39 7.15 -11.90
C ASP A 114 11.78 7.81 -13.23
N ASP A 115 11.26 7.32 -14.36
CA ASP A 115 11.51 7.96 -15.66
C ASP A 115 10.75 9.31 -15.72
N PRO A 116 11.45 10.44 -15.77
CA PRO A 116 10.82 11.77 -15.78
C PRO A 116 10.05 12.06 -17.07
N SER A 117 10.20 11.24 -18.12
CA SER A 117 9.39 11.34 -19.35
C SER A 117 7.99 10.74 -19.19
N CYS A 118 7.76 10.00 -18.10
CA CYS A 118 6.51 9.31 -17.82
C CYS A 118 5.60 10.15 -16.92
N ASP A 119 4.63 10.82 -17.53
CA ASP A 119 3.63 11.59 -16.77
C ASP A 119 2.65 10.65 -16.06
N ARG A 120 2.99 10.31 -14.82
CA ARG A 120 2.18 9.47 -13.93
C ARG A 120 1.26 10.31 -13.04
N THR A 121 0.96 11.57 -13.37
CA THR A 121 0.08 12.41 -12.52
C THR A 121 -1.40 12.37 -12.96
N PRO A 122 -2.24 11.46 -12.42
CA PRO A 122 -3.69 11.48 -12.70
C PRO A 122 -4.40 12.66 -12.00
N LEU A 123 -3.74 13.33 -11.06
CA LEU A 123 -4.23 14.55 -10.42
C LEU A 123 -3.20 15.66 -10.62
N SER A 124 -3.61 16.69 -11.36
CA SER A 124 -2.83 17.92 -11.49
C SER A 124 -2.47 18.45 -10.10
N THR A 125 -1.21 18.79 -9.87
CA THR A 125 -0.76 19.44 -8.62
C THR A 125 -1.60 20.67 -8.27
N LEU A 126 -2.12 21.38 -9.28
CA LEU A 126 -3.07 22.47 -9.12
C LEU A 126 -4.40 22.02 -8.51
N ALA A 127 -4.91 20.83 -8.84
CA ALA A 127 -6.13 20.29 -8.28
C ALA A 127 -5.95 19.95 -6.79
N ILE A 128 -4.80 19.39 -6.40
CA ILE A 128 -4.47 19.12 -4.99
C ILE A 128 -4.40 20.42 -4.18
N VAL A 129 -3.72 21.44 -4.73
CA VAL A 129 -3.59 22.76 -4.09
C VAL A 129 -4.95 23.46 -3.99
N ALA A 130 -5.79 23.37 -5.02
CA ALA A 130 -7.14 23.96 -5.01
C ALA A 130 -8.04 23.30 -3.96
N LEU A 131 -7.99 21.97 -3.82
CA LEU A 131 -8.76 21.25 -2.81
C LEU A 131 -8.28 21.59 -1.38
N GLY A 132 -6.96 21.63 -1.17
CA GLY A 132 -6.38 21.97 0.13
C GLY A 132 -6.68 23.41 0.55
N THR A 133 -6.54 24.37 -0.36
CA THR A 133 -6.85 25.79 -0.07
C THR A 133 -8.34 26.04 0.11
N GLY A 134 -9.21 25.41 -0.69
CA GLY A 134 -10.65 25.52 -0.53
C GLY A 134 -11.13 25.03 0.84
N LEU A 135 -10.62 23.89 1.30
CA LEU A 135 -10.99 23.34 2.61
C LEU A 135 -10.55 24.23 3.76
N THR A 136 -9.35 24.83 3.69
CA THR A 136 -8.89 25.74 4.74
C THR A 136 -9.76 27.00 4.83
N PHE A 137 -10.12 27.62 3.70
CA PHE A 137 -11.01 28.79 3.71
C PHE A 137 -12.38 28.49 4.29
N VAL A 138 -12.95 27.31 4.01
CA VAL A 138 -14.24 26.90 4.58
C VAL A 138 -14.12 26.73 6.10
N ILE A 139 -13.05 26.09 6.59
CA ILE A 139 -12.83 25.91 8.03
C ILE A 139 -12.65 27.26 8.74
N PHE A 140 -11.86 28.17 8.17
CA PHE A 140 -11.68 29.52 8.72
C PHE A 140 -12.98 30.36 8.68
N GLY A 141 -13.78 30.22 7.62
CA GLY A 141 -15.07 30.89 7.51
C GLY A 141 -16.05 30.39 8.58
N ILE A 142 -16.14 29.08 8.76
CA ILE A 142 -17.00 28.47 9.79
C ILE A 142 -16.52 28.85 11.19
N SER A 143 -15.22 28.79 11.47
CA SER A 143 -14.69 29.15 12.80
C SER A 143 -14.93 30.62 13.13
N SER A 144 -14.70 31.53 12.19
CA SER A 144 -15.00 32.96 12.34
C SER A 144 -16.49 33.22 12.59
N PHE A 145 -17.37 32.58 11.80
CA PHE A 145 -18.82 32.70 11.98
C PHE A 145 -19.27 32.17 13.35
N LEU A 146 -18.75 31.02 13.78
CA LEU A 146 -19.06 30.46 15.09
C LEU A 146 -18.61 31.41 16.21
N ILE A 147 -17.39 31.95 16.15
CA ILE A 147 -16.88 32.92 17.14
C ILE A 147 -17.77 34.16 17.19
N PHE A 148 -18.16 34.71 16.04
CA PHE A 148 -19.06 35.87 15.97
C PHE A 148 -20.44 35.57 16.56
N SER A 149 -21.01 34.41 16.24
CA SER A 149 -22.31 33.96 16.75
C SER A 149 -22.28 33.71 18.26
N TYR A 150 -21.24 33.06 18.78
CA TYR A 150 -21.05 32.88 20.22
C TYR A 150 -20.77 34.19 20.95
N GLY A 151 -20.05 35.14 20.32
CA GLY A 151 -19.84 36.49 20.86
C GLY A 151 -21.14 37.29 20.97
N SER A 152 -22.01 37.24 19.95
CA SER A 152 -23.36 37.82 20.02
C SER A 152 -24.21 37.18 21.11
N LEU A 153 -24.12 35.85 21.29
CA LEU A 153 -24.83 35.14 22.36
C LEU A 153 -24.33 35.54 23.76
N MET A 154 -23.01 35.71 23.94
CA MET A 154 -22.44 36.21 25.20
C MET A 154 -22.86 37.66 25.49
N THR A 155 -23.02 38.49 24.45
CA THR A 155 -23.51 39.87 24.60
C THR A 155 -25.00 39.90 24.99
N ALA A 156 -25.78 38.87 24.66
CA ALA A 156 -27.17 38.75 25.08
C ALA A 156 -27.35 38.47 26.58
N HIS A 157 -26.33 37.91 27.26
CA HIS A 157 -26.37 37.66 28.71
C HIS A 157 -26.01 38.91 29.55
N GLY A 158 -25.45 39.95 28.93
CA GLY A 158 -25.10 41.23 29.59
C GLY A 158 -26.28 42.15 29.90
N LYS A 159 -27.53 41.75 29.58
CA LYS A 159 -28.74 42.55 29.82
C LYS A 159 -29.77 41.90 30.75
N TYR A 160 -29.39 40.91 31.54
CA TYR A 160 -30.24 40.48 32.66
C TYR A 160 -29.99 41.37 33.88
N GLN A 161 -30.71 42.50 33.96
CA GLN A 161 -30.85 43.23 35.23
C GLN A 161 -31.82 42.45 36.13
N VAL A 162 -31.30 41.88 37.21
CA VAL A 162 -32.14 41.30 38.27
C VAL A 162 -32.60 42.45 39.17
N PHE A 163 -33.87 42.81 39.08
CA PHE A 163 -34.47 43.83 39.95
C PHE A 163 -34.96 43.18 41.26
N ALA A 164 -34.43 43.63 42.39
CA ALA A 164 -34.95 43.31 43.71
C ALA A 164 -35.61 44.55 44.30
N ASN A 165 -36.77 44.39 44.97
CA ASN A 165 -37.44 45.51 45.63
C ASN A 165 -36.61 45.92 46.86
N THR A 166 -36.13 47.16 46.91
CA THR A 166 -35.27 47.66 48.00
C THR A 166 -36.02 48.65 48.88
N GLY A 167 -35.57 48.78 50.13
CA GLY A 167 -36.04 49.82 51.05
C GLY A 167 -34.91 50.35 51.94
N HIS A 168 -35.16 51.48 52.59
CA HIS A 168 -34.21 52.07 53.54
C HIS A 168 -34.53 51.62 54.97
N PHE A 169 -33.56 51.01 55.64
CA PHE A 169 -33.64 50.69 57.06
C PHE A 169 -32.38 51.15 57.78
N LYS A 170 -32.54 52.03 58.79
CA LYS A 170 -31.43 52.60 59.59
C LYS A 170 -30.29 53.19 58.74
N GLY A 171 -30.64 53.93 57.68
CA GLY A 171 -29.69 54.61 56.80
C GLY A 171 -29.08 53.74 55.70
N ASN A 172 -29.29 52.42 55.72
CA ASN A 172 -28.75 51.49 54.71
C ASN A 172 -29.85 50.99 53.77
N VAL A 173 -29.49 50.74 52.51
CA VAL A 173 -30.38 50.13 51.50
C VAL A 173 -30.35 48.62 51.69
N VAL A 174 -31.52 48.02 51.86
CA VAL A 174 -31.69 46.57 52.05
C VAL A 174 -32.67 45.99 51.04
N ALA A 175 -32.47 44.74 50.65
CA ALA A 175 -33.39 44.00 49.77
C ALA A 175 -34.57 43.46 50.58
N ILE A 176 -35.80 43.75 50.14
CA ILE A 176 -37.04 43.32 50.78
C ILE A 176 -37.53 42.05 50.09
N LYS A 177 -37.63 40.96 50.86
CA LYS A 177 -38.26 39.70 50.42
C LYS A 177 -39.55 39.49 51.20
N HIS A 178 -40.68 39.44 50.49
CA HIS A 178 -41.96 39.17 51.11
C HIS A 178 -42.04 37.70 51.55
N VAL A 179 -42.36 37.48 52.83
CA VAL A 179 -42.52 36.13 53.40
C VAL A 179 -44.00 35.93 53.69
N ASN A 180 -44.66 35.05 52.94
CA ASN A 180 -46.08 34.77 53.14
C ASN A 180 -46.25 33.73 54.27
N LYS A 181 -46.26 34.18 55.53
CA LYS A 181 -46.56 33.36 56.71
C LYS A 181 -47.55 34.07 57.63
N LYS A 182 -48.54 33.33 58.15
CA LYS A 182 -49.58 33.86 59.06
C LYS A 182 -49.07 34.16 60.48
N ARG A 183 -47.98 33.52 60.92
CA ARG A 183 -47.33 33.77 62.21
C ARG A 183 -45.82 33.58 62.04
N ILE A 184 -45.04 34.51 62.58
CA ILE A 184 -43.57 34.45 62.63
C ILE A 184 -43.20 34.19 64.09
N GLU A 185 -42.59 33.04 64.38
CA GLU A 185 -42.03 32.75 65.70
C GLU A 185 -40.51 32.87 65.67
N LEU A 186 -39.99 33.82 66.44
CA LEU A 186 -38.57 34.11 66.57
C LEU A 186 -37.97 33.20 67.64
N THR A 187 -37.65 31.96 67.28
CA THR A 187 -36.91 31.07 68.18
C THR A 187 -35.44 31.49 68.27
N ARG A 188 -34.77 31.09 69.35
CA ARG A 188 -33.35 31.41 69.58
C ARG A 188 -32.45 30.92 68.44
N GLN A 189 -32.81 29.81 67.78
CA GLN A 189 -32.14 29.28 66.59
C GLN A 189 -32.24 30.24 65.39
N ILE A 190 -33.43 30.75 65.11
CA ILE A 190 -33.70 31.66 63.99
C ILE A 190 -33.00 33.02 64.21
N LEU A 191 -32.94 33.49 65.46
CA LEU A 191 -32.17 34.69 65.80
C LEU A 191 -30.67 34.51 65.57
N PHE A 192 -30.12 33.30 65.78
CA PHE A 192 -28.73 33.01 65.49
C PHE A 192 -28.46 33.05 63.98
N GLU A 193 -29.33 32.47 63.15
CA GLU A 193 -29.24 32.54 61.69
C GLU A 193 -29.33 33.99 61.17
N LEU A 194 -30.27 34.79 61.69
CA LEU A 194 -30.42 36.22 61.35
C LEU A 194 -29.21 37.06 61.77
N LYS A 195 -28.47 36.66 62.82
CA LYS A 195 -27.24 37.35 63.24
C LYS A 195 -26.06 37.13 62.29
N HIS A 196 -26.04 36.00 61.55
CA HIS A 196 -25.00 35.72 60.55
C HIS A 196 -25.27 36.40 59.21
N VAL A 197 -26.46 36.97 58.99
CA VAL A 197 -26.77 37.84 57.85
C VAL A 197 -26.37 39.28 58.21
N GLY A 198 -25.06 39.52 58.30
CA GLY A 198 -24.46 40.87 58.31
C GLY A 198 -24.25 41.38 56.88
N PRO A 199 -23.84 42.66 56.68
CA PRO A 199 -23.64 43.25 55.36
C PRO A 199 -22.31 42.76 54.75
N GLY A 200 -22.20 41.46 54.52
CA GLY A 200 -21.16 40.88 53.67
C GLY A 200 -21.70 40.79 52.26
N GLY A 201 -21.04 41.45 51.31
CA GLY A 201 -21.41 41.39 49.90
C GLY A 201 -21.51 39.94 49.40
N CYS A 202 -22.49 39.66 48.54
CA CYS A 202 -22.48 38.44 47.74
C CYS A 202 -21.34 38.56 46.73
N GLU A 203 -20.16 38.06 47.07
CA GLU A 203 -19.10 37.83 46.10
C GLU A 203 -19.43 36.53 45.35
N LEU A 204 -19.80 36.68 44.08
CA LEU A 204 -19.99 35.54 43.17
C LEU A 204 -18.61 34.93 42.87
N PRO A 205 -18.43 33.61 43.00
CA PRO A 205 -17.15 32.99 42.68
C PRO A 205 -16.90 33.07 41.17
N ALA A 206 -15.79 33.72 40.78
CA ALA A 206 -15.25 33.63 39.44
C ALA A 206 -14.89 32.16 39.14
N LYS A 207 -15.56 31.57 38.16
CA LYS A 207 -15.30 30.20 37.67
C LYS A 207 -13.99 30.20 36.86
N GLY A 208 -13.25 29.10 37.00
CA GLY A 208 -11.85 28.96 36.61
C GLY A 208 -11.51 29.17 35.13
N ALA A 209 -10.30 29.67 34.91
CA ALA A 209 -9.59 29.62 33.65
C ALA A 209 -8.89 28.25 33.53
N GLY A 210 -9.43 27.37 32.70
CA GLY A 210 -8.73 26.19 32.22
C GLY A 210 -7.89 26.50 30.99
N GLY A 211 -6.63 26.06 31.00
CA GLY A 211 -5.95 25.54 29.82
C GLY A 211 -5.21 26.54 28.92
N ALA A 212 -3.97 26.89 29.30
CA ALA A 212 -2.92 27.22 28.34
C ALA A 212 -1.99 26.00 28.22
N GLY A 213 -2.27 25.11 27.25
CA GLY A 213 -1.35 24.06 26.84
C GLY A 213 -0.44 24.62 25.74
N ALA A 214 0.75 25.06 26.14
CA ALA A 214 1.80 25.48 25.22
C ALA A 214 2.52 24.26 24.64
N MET A 215 2.78 24.37 23.34
CA MET A 215 3.59 23.53 22.46
C MET A 215 5.01 23.31 23.00
N ALA A 216 5.52 22.08 22.89
CA ALA A 216 6.96 21.79 22.88
C ALA A 216 7.26 20.81 21.72
N PRO A 217 8.35 21.00 20.96
CA PRO A 217 8.72 20.13 19.85
C PRO A 217 9.57 18.95 20.35
N GLY A 218 9.35 17.79 19.73
CA GLY A 218 10.27 16.66 19.65
C GLY A 218 10.41 16.26 18.19
#